data_AF-A0A8J6JT76-F1
#
_entry.id   AF-A0A8J6JT76-F1
#
_cell.length_a   1.000
_cell.length_b   1.000
_cell.length_c   1.000
_cell.angle_alpha   90.00
_cell.angle_beta   90.00
_cell.angle_gamma   90.00
#
_symmetry.space_group_name_H-M   'P 1'
#
loop_
_entity.id
_entity.type
_entity.pdbx_description
1 polymer ?
#
loop_
_entity_poly.entity_id
_entity_poly.type
_entity_poly.pdbx_seq_one_letter_code
_entity_poly.pdbx_strand_id
1 'polypeptide(L)'
;MLRIALFASLLPAAVMAQAPQCWITYEGFHDHVQHIDLEMCPGNAPTAEEGFCRAAIAGDTLTIYVFRHTQPANAACLTQVLRQDLNSFIASRGVTFSKP
;
A
#
# COMPACT_ATOMS: atom_id res chain seq x y z
N MET A 1 -34.12 -56.78 -8.18
CA MET A 1 -34.58 -55.48 -7.62
C MET A 1 -33.35 -54.66 -7.28
N LEU A 2 -32.98 -53.70 -8.15
CA LEU A 2 -31.72 -52.95 -8.04
C LEU A 2 -32.02 -51.54 -7.50
N ARG A 3 -31.62 -51.26 -6.26
CA ARG A 3 -31.79 -49.95 -5.61
C ARG A 3 -30.54 -49.12 -5.90
N ILE A 4 -30.65 -48.19 -6.85
CA ILE A 4 -29.61 -47.19 -7.11
C ILE A 4 -29.75 -46.09 -6.06
N ALA A 5 -28.84 -46.06 -5.09
CA ALA A 5 -28.74 -44.98 -4.12
C ALA A 5 -28.04 -43.79 -4.81
N LEU A 6 -28.78 -42.74 -5.15
CA LEU A 6 -28.22 -41.46 -5.55
C LEU A 6 -27.53 -40.82 -4.33
N PHE A 7 -26.21 -40.93 -4.26
CA PHE A 7 -25.40 -40.08 -3.41
C PHE A 7 -25.34 -38.68 -4.04
N ALA A 8 -26.16 -37.77 -3.54
CA ALA A 8 -26.07 -36.35 -3.86
C ALA A 8 -24.79 -35.79 -3.23
N SER A 9 -23.72 -35.68 -4.03
CA SER A 9 -22.47 -35.04 -3.63
C SER A 9 -22.70 -33.54 -3.42
N LEU A 10 -22.80 -33.12 -2.16
CA LEU A 10 -22.67 -31.73 -1.76
C LEU A 10 -21.22 -31.29 -2.00
N LEU A 11 -20.96 -30.68 -3.16
CA LEU A 11 -19.71 -29.95 -3.40
C LEU A 11 -19.72 -28.68 -2.54
N PRO A 12 -18.74 -28.47 -1.65
CA PRO A 12 -18.60 -27.19 -0.97
C PRO A 12 -18.27 -26.13 -2.03
N ALA A 13 -19.14 -25.13 -2.17
CA ALA A 13 -18.85 -23.96 -2.96
C ALA A 13 -17.65 -23.25 -2.34
N ALA A 14 -16.49 -23.36 -2.98
CA ALA A 14 -15.32 -22.57 -2.61
C ALA A 14 -15.68 -21.09 -2.78
N VAL A 15 -15.91 -20.41 -1.66
CA VAL A 15 -16.02 -18.95 -1.64
C VAL A 15 -14.63 -18.42 -2.01
N MET A 16 -14.44 -18.10 -3.28
CA MET A 16 -13.31 -17.32 -3.73
C MET A 16 -13.48 -15.93 -3.14
N ALA A 17 -12.84 -15.69 -1.99
CA ALA A 17 -12.71 -14.35 -1.43
C ALA A 17 -12.04 -13.48 -2.49
N GLN A 18 -12.79 -12.53 -3.06
CA GLN A 18 -12.25 -11.57 -4.01
C GLN A 18 -11.16 -10.78 -3.29
N ALA A 19 -9.92 -10.89 -3.77
CA ALA A 19 -8.84 -10.05 -3.29
C ALA A 19 -9.28 -8.57 -3.42
N PRO A 20 -8.99 -7.71 -2.43
CA PRO A 20 -9.35 -6.30 -2.51
C PRO A 20 -8.82 -5.71 -3.82
N GLN A 21 -9.69 -5.09 -4.61
CA GLN A 21 -9.33 -4.46 -5.88
C GLN A 21 -8.52 -3.18 -5.60
N CYS A 22 -7.23 -3.33 -5.31
CA CYS A 22 -6.32 -2.20 -5.29
C CYS A 22 -6.14 -1.67 -6.73
N TRP A 23 -6.31 -0.36 -6.92
CA TRP A 23 -5.89 0.28 -8.18
C TRP A 23 -4.37 0.14 -8.39
N ILE A 24 -3.58 0.36 -7.33
CA ILE A 24 -2.14 0.07 -7.27
C ILE A 24 -1.87 -0.70 -5.98
N THR A 25 -1.32 -1.92 -6.11
CA THR A 25 -0.80 -2.70 -4.99
C THR A 25 0.61 -2.23 -4.62
N TYR A 26 1.05 -2.54 -3.40
CA TYR A 26 2.43 -2.27 -3.01
C TYR A 26 3.43 -3.04 -3.88
N GLU A 27 3.15 -4.29 -4.25
CA GLU A 27 4.03 -5.09 -5.09
C GLU A 27 4.21 -4.43 -6.47
N GLY A 28 3.11 -4.03 -7.11
CA GLY A 28 3.16 -3.34 -8.40
C GLY A 28 3.90 -2.00 -8.33
N PHE A 29 3.79 -1.30 -7.19
CA PHE A 29 4.57 -0.07 -6.94
C PHE A 29 6.06 -0.36 -6.70
N HIS A 30 6.38 -1.34 -5.86
CA HIS A 30 7.73 -1.61 -5.37
C HIS A 30 8.69 -1.92 -6.50
N ASP A 31 8.22 -2.70 -7.49
CA ASP A 31 9.03 -3.14 -8.62
C ASP A 31 9.35 -2.01 -9.63
N HIS A 32 8.56 -0.93 -9.64
CA HIS A 32 8.60 0.09 -10.70
C HIS A 32 9.01 1.49 -10.22
N VAL A 33 8.96 1.75 -8.91
CA VAL A 33 9.25 3.07 -8.35
C VAL A 33 10.45 2.98 -7.44
N GLN A 34 11.52 3.72 -7.73
CA GLN A 34 12.61 3.89 -6.78
C GLN A 34 12.13 4.77 -5.62
N HIS A 35 12.14 4.20 -4.42
CA HIS A 35 11.61 4.86 -3.23
C HIS A 35 12.48 4.60 -2.01
N ILE A 36 12.29 5.47 -1.01
CA ILE A 36 12.80 5.32 0.34
C ILE A 36 11.64 5.10 1.31
N ASP A 37 11.96 4.44 2.41
CA ASP A 37 11.03 4.17 3.49
C ASP A 37 10.93 5.41 4.39
N LEU A 38 9.71 5.81 4.72
CA LEU A 38 9.48 6.82 5.75
C LEU A 38 9.10 6.14 7.05
N GLU A 39 9.85 6.45 8.12
CA GLU A 39 9.54 5.97 9.48
C GLU A 39 8.19 6.49 9.97
N MET A 40 7.87 7.75 9.64
CA MET A 40 6.58 8.36 9.96
C MET A 40 5.99 9.03 8.72
N CYS A 41 4.72 8.71 8.45
CA CYS A 41 3.92 9.40 7.45
C CYS A 41 3.66 10.87 7.84
N PRO A 42 3.45 11.78 6.86
CA PRO A 42 2.99 13.14 7.13
C PRO A 42 1.71 13.14 7.99
N GLY A 43 1.68 13.96 9.03
CA GLY A 43 0.57 13.99 9.98
C GLY A 43 0.42 12.75 10.87
N ASN A 44 1.42 11.86 10.90
CA ASN A 44 1.42 10.60 11.66
C ASN A 44 0.26 9.66 11.29
N ALA A 45 -0.16 9.69 10.02
CA ALA A 45 -1.24 8.87 9.50
C ALA A 45 -0.87 8.27 8.13
N PRO A 46 -1.09 6.97 7.89
CA PRO A 46 -1.55 5.94 8.82
C PRO A 46 -0.58 5.67 10.00
N THR A 47 -1.09 5.03 11.05
CA THR A 47 -0.22 4.37 12.04
C THR A 47 0.45 3.14 11.41
N ALA A 48 1.48 2.58 12.06
CA ALA A 48 2.20 1.42 11.53
C ALA A 48 1.31 0.17 11.36
N GLU A 49 0.26 0.04 12.16
CA GLU A 49 -0.72 -1.04 12.08
C GLU A 49 -1.73 -0.83 10.95
N GLU A 50 -1.98 0.43 10.58
CA GLU A 50 -2.92 0.79 9.52
C GLU A 50 -2.24 0.85 8.14
N GLY A 51 -0.93 1.08 8.08
CA GLY A 51 -0.21 1.24 6.82
C GLY A 51 1.18 1.84 6.98
N PHE A 52 1.70 2.36 5.87
CA PHE A 52 3.05 2.92 5.80
C PHE A 52 3.17 3.93 4.66
N CYS A 53 4.28 4.68 4.66
CA CYS A 53 4.58 5.62 3.59
C CYS A 53 5.93 5.33 2.94
N ARG A 54 5.98 5.52 1.63
CA ARG A 54 7.21 5.52 0.82
C ARG A 54 7.38 6.89 0.19
N ALA A 55 8.61 7.31 -0.08
CA ALA A 55 8.87 8.56 -0.78
C ALA A 55 9.78 8.36 -1.98
N ALA A 56 9.55 9.13 -3.04
CA ALA A 56 10.46 9.24 -4.16
C ALA A 56 10.88 10.71 -4.31
N ILE A 57 12.13 10.93 -4.68
CA ILE A 57 12.68 12.27 -4.92
C ILE A 57 13.07 12.35 -6.39
N ALA A 58 12.56 13.39 -7.05
CA ALA A 58 12.92 13.71 -8.43
C ALA A 58 13.17 15.21 -8.55
N GLY A 59 14.44 15.60 -8.69
CA GLY A 59 14.84 17.00 -8.68
C GLY A 59 14.53 17.67 -7.34
N ASP A 60 13.73 18.73 -7.38
CA ASP A 60 13.23 19.49 -6.23
C ASP A 60 11.90 18.96 -5.66
N THR A 61 11.35 17.90 -6.26
CA THR A 61 10.03 17.38 -5.88
C THR A 61 10.17 16.12 -5.04
N LEU A 62 9.56 16.15 -3.85
CA LEU A 62 9.32 14.98 -3.02
C LEU A 62 7.89 14.48 -3.24
N THR A 63 7.75 13.22 -3.65
CA THR A 63 6.46 12.54 -3.74
C THR A 63 6.35 11.51 -2.63
N ILE A 64 5.33 11.59 -1.78
CA ILE A 64 5.04 10.61 -0.72
C ILE A 64 3.82 9.79 -1.14
N TYR A 65 4.00 8.47 -1.13
CA TYR A 65 3.01 7.46 -1.44
C TYR A 65 2.52 6.84 -0.13
N VAL A 66 1.22 6.95 0.15
CA VAL A 66 0.61 6.46 1.37
C VAL A 66 -0.11 5.15 1.06
N PHE A 67 0.34 4.08 1.71
CA PHE A 67 -0.24 2.76 1.60
C PHE A 67 -1.03 2.43 2.85
N ARG A 68 -2.21 1.82 2.69
CA ARG A 68 -2.99 1.28 3.81
C ARG A 68 -3.15 -0.23 3.67
N HIS A 69 -3.03 -0.94 4.79
CA HIS A 69 -3.25 -2.37 4.86
C HIS A 69 -4.72 -2.68 4.57
N THR A 70 -4.94 -3.72 3.79
CA THR A 70 -6.27 -4.22 3.46
C THR A 70 -6.51 -5.55 4.14
N GLN A 71 -7.71 -5.69 4.70
CA GLN A 71 -8.23 -6.96 5.12
C GLN A 71 -9.14 -7.53 4.00
N PRO A 72 -9.18 -8.86 3.81
CA PRO A 72 -8.53 -9.90 4.60
C PRO A 72 -7.11 -10.29 4.14
N ALA A 73 -6.56 -9.66 3.10
CA ALA A 73 -5.41 -10.19 2.38
C ALA A 73 -4.01 -9.79 2.90
N ASN A 74 -3.90 -8.97 3.96
CA ASN A 74 -2.62 -8.37 4.42
C ASN A 74 -1.84 -7.61 3.32
N ALA A 75 -2.44 -7.40 2.15
CA ALA A 75 -1.90 -6.60 1.08
C ALA A 75 -2.04 -5.12 1.43
N ALA A 76 -1.22 -4.26 0.83
CA ALA A 76 -1.34 -2.82 1.00
C ALA A 76 -1.72 -2.14 -0.32
N CYS A 77 -2.76 -1.30 -0.29
CA CYS A 77 -3.16 -0.50 -1.46
C CYS A 77 -2.61 0.92 -1.31
N LEU A 78 -2.19 1.51 -2.43
CA LEU A 78 -1.92 2.95 -2.49
C LEU A 78 -3.24 3.72 -2.34
N THR A 79 -3.36 4.54 -1.29
CA THR A 79 -4.58 5.31 -1.02
C THR A 79 -4.41 6.80 -1.26
N GLN A 80 -3.18 7.31 -1.22
CA GLN A 80 -2.92 8.73 -1.39
C GLN A 80 -1.52 8.98 -1.95
N VAL A 81 -1.38 10.05 -2.72
CA VAL A 81 -0.11 10.58 -3.19
C VAL A 81 -0.03 12.05 -2.83
N LEU A 82 1.01 12.43 -2.11
CA LEU A 82 1.32 13.80 -1.73
C LEU A 82 2.53 14.26 -2.54
N ARG A 83 2.48 15.48 -3.08
CA ARG A 83 3.62 16.13 -3.71
C ARG A 83 3.94 17.41 -2.97
N GLN A 84 5.20 17.62 -2.68
CA GLN A 84 5.70 18.81 -2.01
C GLN A 84 7.11 19.13 -2.47
N ASP A 85 7.50 20.39 -2.29
CA ASP A 85 8.88 20.83 -2.49
C ASP A 85 9.80 20.17 -1.45
N LEU A 86 10.92 19.62 -1.93
CA LEU A 86 11.88 18.88 -1.12
C LEU A 86 12.51 19.77 -0.05
N ASN A 87 12.87 21.00 -0.41
CA ASN A 87 13.51 21.93 0.53
C ASN A 87 12.56 22.34 1.64
N SER A 88 11.30 22.57 1.31
CA SER A 88 10.22 22.89 2.26
C SER A 88 9.97 21.72 3.22
N PHE A 89 9.96 20.48 2.71
CA PHE A 89 9.83 19.30 3.55
C PHE A 89 11.00 19.16 4.52
N ILE A 90 12.22 19.29 4.03
CA ILE A 90 13.45 19.20 4.84
C ILE A 90 13.46 20.30 5.92
N ALA A 91 13.17 21.55 5.53
CA ALA A 91 13.08 22.68 6.45
C ALA A 91 12.02 22.47 7.54
N SER A 92 10.88 21.86 7.21
CA SER A 92 9.81 21.56 8.19
C SER A 92 10.24 20.57 9.28
N ARG A 93 11.32 19.80 9.05
CA ARG A 93 11.86 18.80 9.97
C ARG A 93 13.09 19.29 10.74
N GLY A 94 13.44 20.58 10.64
CA GLY A 94 14.52 21.19 11.42
C GLY A 94 15.94 20.84 10.94
N VAL A 95 16.05 20.18 9.78
CA VAL A 95 17.34 19.91 9.14
C VAL A 95 17.45 20.89 7.99
N THR A 96 18.37 21.85 8.03
CA THR A 96 18.58 22.73 6.88
C THR A 96 19.55 22.03 5.93
N PHE A 97 19.07 21.55 4.77
CA PHE A 97 19.96 21.07 3.70
C PHE A 97 20.22 22.22 2.73
N SER A 98 21.48 22.67 2.67
CA SER A 98 21.96 23.50 1.57
C SER A 98 22.66 22.61 0.56
N LYS A 99 22.19 22.62 -0.69
CA LYS A 99 22.89 21.96 -1.80
C LYS A 99 24.33 22.51 -1.85
N PRO A 100 25.37 21.65 -1.93
CA PRO A 100 26.74 22.12 -2.14
C PRO A 100 26.91 22.85 -3.46
#